data_AF-A0A535A300-F1
#
_entry.id   AF-A0A535A300-F1
#
_cell.length_a   1.000
_cell.length_b   1.000
_cell.length_c   1.000
_cell.angle_alpha   90.00
_cell.angle_beta   90.00
_cell.angle_gamma   90.00
#
_symmetry.space_group_name_H-M   'P 1'
#
loop_
_entity.id
_entity.type
_entity.pdbx_description
1 polymer ?
#
loop_
_entity_poly.entity_id
_entity_poly.type
_entity_poly.pdbx_seq_one_letter_code
_entity_poly.pdbx_strand_id
1 'polypeptide(L)'
;MRLKPVVSVAGLAALAACQGGDIEELKKGQKDILAKLDSLDKSVQQVKAAAPAARPPGQDPNKVYTIPVADSPVRGPKTAKVTIVEFSDFQ
;
A
#
# COMPACT_ATOMS: atom_id res chain seq x y z
N MET A 1 -28.56 74.01 -13.37
CA MET A 1 -28.99 73.50 -14.69
C MET A 1 -28.56 72.03 -14.79
N ARG A 2 -29.42 71.18 -15.38
CA ARG A 2 -29.32 69.70 -15.58
C ARG A 2 -29.98 68.85 -14.46
N LEU A 3 -31.30 68.62 -14.51
CA LEU A 3 -32.12 67.67 -15.31
C LEU A 3 -31.88 66.18 -14.93
N LYS A 4 -32.92 65.52 -14.39
CA LYS A 4 -33.02 64.05 -14.14
C LYS A 4 -33.09 63.30 -15.49
N PRO A 5 -32.77 61.99 -15.57
CA PRO A 5 -33.86 61.01 -15.50
C PRO A 5 -33.52 59.62 -14.91
N VAL A 6 -34.60 58.96 -14.50
CA VAL A 6 -34.80 57.52 -14.28
C VAL A 6 -34.27 56.68 -15.45
N VAL A 7 -33.55 55.59 -15.17
CA VAL A 7 -33.56 54.38 -16.02
C VAL A 7 -33.61 53.15 -15.11
N SER A 8 -34.84 52.65 -14.93
CA SER A 8 -35.08 51.23 -14.70
C SER A 8 -34.56 50.43 -15.90
N VAL A 9 -33.76 49.40 -15.66
CA VAL A 9 -33.78 48.21 -16.53
C VAL A 9 -34.20 47.05 -15.66
N ALA A 10 -35.51 46.82 -15.71
CA ALA A 10 -36.12 45.58 -15.30
C ALA A 10 -35.64 44.45 -16.23
N GLY A 11 -35.38 43.30 -15.63
CA GLY A 11 -35.69 41.99 -16.21
C GLY A 11 -34.98 41.61 -17.50
N LEU A 12 -33.85 40.91 -17.36
CA LEU A 12 -33.55 39.79 -18.25
C LEU A 12 -33.67 38.49 -17.45
N ALA A 13 -34.91 38.04 -17.31
CA ALA A 13 -35.22 36.66 -16.95
C ALA A 13 -34.82 35.77 -18.13
N ALA A 14 -33.56 35.33 -18.16
CA ALA A 14 -33.12 34.27 -19.05
C ALA A 14 -33.28 32.93 -18.32
N LEU A 15 -34.38 32.28 -18.70
CA LEU A 15 -34.74 30.87 -18.57
C LEU A 15 -33.79 29.98 -17.75
N ALA A 16 -34.30 29.59 -16.59
CA ALA A 16 -34.02 28.32 -15.96
C ALA A 16 -34.35 27.16 -16.93
N ALA A 17 -33.35 26.62 -17.61
CA ALA A 17 -33.42 25.35 -18.28
C ALA A 17 -32.00 24.77 -18.39
N CYS A 18 -31.58 24.06 -17.34
CA CYS A 18 -30.73 22.87 -17.42
C CYS A 18 -30.51 22.31 -16.00
N GLN A 19 -30.93 21.05 -15.84
CA GLN A 19 -30.23 20.04 -15.02
C GLN A 19 -30.53 19.98 -13.51
N GLY A 20 -31.78 19.65 -13.17
CA GLY A 20 -32.11 19.10 -11.84
C GLY A 20 -31.59 17.67 -11.62
N GLY A 21 -31.51 16.86 -12.69
CA GLY A 21 -31.07 15.45 -12.61
C GLY A 21 -29.59 15.26 -12.29
N ASP A 22 -28.72 16.07 -12.91
CA ASP A 22 -27.27 15.98 -12.68
C ASP A 22 -26.88 16.40 -11.25
N ILE A 23 -27.63 17.32 -10.63
CA ILE A 23 -27.41 17.74 -9.24
C ILE A 23 -27.76 16.63 -8.24
N GLU A 24 -28.80 15.83 -8.52
CA GLU A 24 -29.16 14.69 -7.68
C GLU A 24 -28.20 13.52 -7.83
N GLU A 25 -27.70 13.28 -9.03
CA GLU A 25 -26.67 12.27 -9.30
C GLU A 25 -25.33 12.64 -8.65
N LEU A 26 -24.94 13.92 -8.69
CA LEU A 26 -23.77 14.44 -7.97
C LEU A 26 -23.91 14.31 -6.45
N LYS A 27 -25.08 14.60 -5.88
CA LYS A 27 -25.35 14.42 -4.44
C LYS A 27 -25.29 12.95 -4.03
N LYS A 28 -25.80 12.04 -4.87
CA LYS A 28 -25.70 10.59 -4.64
C LYS A 28 -24.25 10.13 -4.70
N GLY A 29 -23.50 10.55 -5.73
CA GLY A 29 -22.07 10.27 -5.86
C GLY A 29 -21.26 10.78 -4.66
N GLN A 30 -21.56 11.97 -4.15
CA GLN A 30 -20.90 12.50 -2.95
C GLN A 30 -21.17 11.64 -1.71
N LYS A 31 -22.41 11.16 -1.52
CA LYS A 31 -22.76 10.23 -0.42
C LYS A 31 -22.04 8.88 -0.58
N ASP A 32 -21.97 8.35 -1.79
CA ASP A 32 -21.30 7.08 -2.07
C ASP A 32 -19.77 7.18 -1.84
N ILE A 33 -19.15 8.31 -2.19
CA ILE A 33 -17.74 8.57 -1.92
C ILE A 33 -17.48 8.64 -0.41
N LEU A 34 -18.31 9.38 0.34
CA LEU A 34 -18.19 9.46 1.79
C LEU A 34 -18.32 8.08 2.45
N ALA A 35 -19.30 7.28 2.02
CA ALA A 35 -19.46 5.91 2.51
C ALA A 35 -18.24 5.02 2.21
N LYS A 36 -17.61 5.19 1.04
CA LYS A 36 -16.38 4.46 0.68
C LYS A 36 -15.17 4.93 1.49
N LEU A 37 -15.04 6.22 1.76
CA LEU A 37 -13.99 6.75 2.63
C LEU A 37 -14.14 6.22 4.06
N ASP A 38 -15.36 6.19 4.60
CA ASP A 38 -15.64 5.61 5.91
C ASP A 38 -15.33 4.10 5.98
N SER A 39 -15.47 3.38 4.86
CA SER A 39 -15.13 1.96 4.75
C SER A 39 -13.62 1.74 4.65
N LEU A 40 -12.93 2.58 3.87
CA LEU A 40 -11.47 2.58 3.76
C LEU A 40 -10.82 2.91 5.10
N ASP A 41 -11.31 3.92 5.82
CA ASP A 41 -10.81 4.28 7.15
C ASP A 41 -10.97 3.12 8.13
N LYS A 42 -12.14 2.45 8.16
CA LYS A 42 -12.32 1.25 9.00
C LYS A 42 -11.32 0.14 8.63
N SER A 43 -11.10 -0.08 7.34
CA SER A 43 -10.14 -1.08 6.85
C SER A 43 -8.70 -0.73 7.23
N VAL A 44 -8.31 0.54 7.12
CA VAL A 44 -6.99 1.03 7.54
C VAL A 44 -6.81 0.92 9.05
N GLN A 45 -7.83 1.25 9.85
CA GLN A 45 -7.78 1.09 11.30
C GLN A 45 -7.68 -0.39 11.70
N GLN A 46 -8.36 -1.30 10.99
CA GLN A 46 -8.24 -2.74 11.22
C GLN A 46 -6.82 -3.26 10.90
N VAL A 47 -6.21 -2.79 9.80
CA VAL A 47 -4.81 -3.14 9.46
C VAL A 47 -3.83 -2.56 10.49
N LYS A 48 -4.08 -1.35 11.00
CA LYS A 48 -3.23 -0.71 12.01
C LYS A 48 -3.38 -1.33 13.41
N ALA A 49 -4.57 -1.82 13.75
CA ALA A 49 -4.86 -2.50 15.02
C ALA A 49 -4.35 -3.94 15.05
N ALA A 50 -4.07 -4.54 13.89
CA ALA A 50 -3.40 -5.84 13.83
C ALA A 50 -1.95 -5.70 14.30
N ALA A 51 -1.63 -6.31 15.43
CA ALA A 51 -0.25 -6.39 15.90
C ALA A 51 0.60 -7.13 14.84
N PRO A 52 1.81 -6.64 14.52
CA PRO A 52 2.70 -7.36 13.62
C PRO A 52 2.96 -8.74 14.19
N ALA A 53 2.78 -9.78 13.38
CA ALA A 53 3.15 -11.14 13.76
C ALA A 53 4.64 -11.14 14.17
N ALA A 54 4.95 -11.74 15.31
CA ALA A 54 6.31 -11.88 15.77
C ALA A 54 7.12 -12.60 14.70
N ARG A 55 8.08 -11.91 14.09
CA ARG A 55 8.99 -12.53 13.14
C ARG A 55 9.87 -13.50 13.92
N PRO A 56 10.10 -14.74 13.43
CA PRO A 56 11.09 -15.60 14.07
C PRO A 56 12.43 -14.86 14.16
N PRO A 57 13.21 -15.11 15.21
CA PRO A 57 14.54 -14.52 15.33
C PRO A 57 15.34 -14.80 14.05
N GLY A 58 16.03 -13.78 13.55
CA GLY A 58 16.91 -13.92 12.40
C GLY A 58 17.98 -14.98 12.68
N GLN A 59 18.48 -15.63 11.63
CA GLN A 59 19.64 -16.52 11.77
C GLN A 59 20.85 -15.70 12.20
N ASP A 60 21.64 -16.21 13.15
CA ASP A 60 22.88 -15.59 13.58
C ASP A 60 23.92 -15.67 12.44
N PRO A 61 24.38 -14.54 11.89
CA PRO A 61 25.38 -14.52 10.82
C PRO A 61 26.72 -15.15 11.21
N ASN A 62 27.04 -15.22 12.51
CA ASN A 62 28.29 -15.75 13.02
C ASN A 62 28.18 -17.19 13.52
N LYS A 63 27.04 -17.85 13.32
CA LYS A 63 26.83 -19.21 13.79
C LYS A 63 27.77 -20.18 13.07
N VAL A 64 28.64 -20.82 13.83
CA VAL A 64 29.54 -21.87 13.35
C VAL A 64 28.81 -23.20 13.32
N TYR A 65 28.80 -23.86 12.16
CA TYR A 65 28.21 -25.19 11.97
C TYR A 65 29.32 -26.22 11.81
N THR A 66 29.36 -27.19 12.71
CA THR A 66 30.28 -28.34 12.59
C THR A 66 29.69 -29.36 11.62
N ILE A 67 30.44 -29.67 10.56
CA ILE A 67 30.05 -30.68 9.57
C ILE A 67 30.87 -31.96 9.82
N PRO A 68 30.25 -33.11 10.10
CA PRO A 68 30.98 -34.36 10.28
C PRO A 68 31.49 -34.88 8.94
N VAL A 69 32.81 -35.14 8.86
CA VAL A 69 33.42 -35.71 7.64
C VAL A 69 33.23 -37.23 7.59
N ALA A 70 33.32 -37.93 8.72
CA ALA A 70 33.14 -39.39 8.85
C ALA A 70 33.87 -40.16 7.73
N ASP A 71 33.17 -41.03 7.01
CA ASP A 71 33.70 -41.88 5.94
C ASP A 71 33.62 -41.22 4.54
N SER A 72 33.39 -39.89 4.50
CA SER A 72 33.35 -39.14 3.23
C SER A 72 34.68 -39.22 2.47
N PRO A 73 34.66 -39.23 1.13
CA PRO A 73 35.89 -39.15 0.34
C PRO A 73 36.67 -37.87 0.64
N VAL A 74 37.97 -37.99 0.90
CA VAL A 74 38.85 -36.85 1.20
C VAL A 74 39.97 -36.77 0.18
N ARG A 75 40.22 -35.55 -0.33
CA ARG A 75 41.37 -35.22 -1.15
C ARG A 75 42.29 -34.25 -0.41
N GLY A 76 43.55 -34.65 -0.22
CA GLY A 76 44.60 -33.82 0.38
C GLY A 76 45.09 -34.32 1.74
N PRO A 77 46.00 -33.57 2.40
CA PRO A 77 46.60 -33.98 3.67
C PRO A 77 45.60 -33.91 4.83
N LYS A 78 45.65 -34.89 5.76
CA LYS A 78 44.85 -34.89 7.00
C LYS A 78 45.17 -33.73 7.95
N THR A 79 46.35 -33.11 7.80
CA THR A 79 46.84 -32.01 8.64
C THR A 79 46.68 -30.63 7.99
N ALA A 80 45.86 -30.53 6.94
CA ALA A 80 45.59 -29.26 6.29
C ALA A 80 44.98 -28.23 7.27
N LYS A 81 45.48 -26.99 7.23
CA LYS A 81 45.00 -25.90 8.12
C LYS A 81 43.57 -25.46 7.80
N VAL A 82 43.11 -25.72 6.58
CA VAL A 82 41.78 -25.38 6.10
C VAL A 82 41.19 -26.63 5.46
N THR A 83 39.94 -26.93 5.80
CA THR A 83 39.16 -28.03 5.21
C THR A 83 37.94 -27.45 4.53
N ILE A 84 37.71 -27.82 3.27
CA ILE A 84 36.53 -27.44 2.50
C ILE A 84 35.64 -28.67 2.40
N VAL A 85 34.36 -28.53 2.73
CA VAL A 85 33.35 -29.60 2.59
C VAL A 85 32.42 -29.23 1.44
N GLU A 86 32.32 -30.10 0.46
CA GLU A 86 31.49 -29.93 -0.73
C GLU A 86 30.31 -30.91 -0.69
N PHE A 87 29.12 -30.41 -1.07
CA PHE A 87 27.92 -31.23 -1.25
C PHE A 87 27.52 -31.16 -2.72
N SER A 88 27.51 -32.32 -3.38
CA SER A 88 27.23 -32.45 -4.82
C SER A 88 26.27 -33.61 -5.07
N ASP A 89 25.41 -33.47 -6.06
CA ASP A 89 24.43 -34.47 -6.50
C ASP A 89 24.61 -34.71 -8.01
N PHE A 90 24.64 -35.97 -8.44
CA PHE A 90 24.88 -36.36 -9.82
C PHE A 90 23.66 -37.12 -10.34
N GLN A 91 23.10 -36.63 -11.45
CA GLN A 91 21.97 -37.25 -12.17
C GLN A 91 22.42 -38.35 -13.12
#